data_AF-A0A355CFG4-F1
#
_entry.id   AF-A0A355CFG4-F1
#
_cell.length_a   1.000
_cell.length_b   1.000
_cell.length_c   1.000
_cell.angle_alpha   90.00
_cell.angle_beta   90.00
_cell.angle_gamma   90.00
#
_symmetry.space_group_name_H-M   'P 1'
#
loop_
_entity.id
_entity.type
_entity.pdbx_description
1 polymer ?
#
loop_
_entity_poly.entity_id
_entity_poly.type
_entity_poly.pdbx_seq_one_letter_code
_entity_poly.pdbx_strand_id
1 'polypeptide(L)'
;TVERVMTAWGEYLAERTGGQSEILVKLPIIPLGVDCSAFPQGLDALNMRRQQRQELGISPDDIVVLFVGRLTFSAKAHPVPMYIALERAAQQTKTKIHLIQAGWIEDPREEPDFKNSAKVFCPSVNTILLDGRKPEIRVNIWSAADIFISLSDNIQETFGLTPIEAMANGLPAIVSDWNGYKESVRHEIDGFRIPTLIPPPESCLDLAINYLDDSLNWPTYMGHTSLATAVDIDACTRALCQLIADSELRKRMGENARQRAREVYDWKVVIAAYEKLWRELAEIRLWAPESAPVKAGMPPYPLGDDPFRVLSHYSTRTLSNDMMLSLGGIATPELLKQLQTIWFTSFGQDRRISVKMQMEMLNTIKQKGAVSVGEVIRCYAKNEQELAYLYRTILYLVKFDILVVGY
;
A
#
# COMPACT_ATOMS: atom_id res chain seq x y z
N THR A 1 5.93 10.15 -11.58
CA THR A 1 4.65 10.40 -10.87
C THR A 1 3.57 9.55 -11.50
N VAL A 2 2.43 9.37 -10.82
CA VAL A 2 1.26 8.62 -11.35
C VAL A 2 0.78 9.22 -12.67
N GLU A 3 0.73 10.55 -12.76
CA GLU A 3 0.42 11.29 -14.00
C GLU A 3 1.33 10.87 -15.15
N ARG A 4 2.65 10.80 -14.95
CA ARG A 4 3.58 10.38 -16.00
C ARG A 4 3.30 8.95 -16.50
N VAL A 5 2.95 8.03 -15.59
CA VAL A 5 2.59 6.65 -15.96
C VAL A 5 1.28 6.64 -16.77
N MET A 6 0.28 7.38 -16.32
CA MET A 6 -1.00 7.52 -17.00
C MET A 6 -0.84 8.15 -18.40
N THR A 7 -0.11 9.26 -18.52
CA THR A 7 0.18 9.92 -19.79
C THR A 7 0.93 9.00 -20.74
N ALA A 8 1.96 8.28 -20.26
CA ALA A 8 2.71 7.33 -21.09
C ALA A 8 1.81 6.20 -21.63
N TRP A 9 0.88 5.70 -20.84
CA TRP A 9 -0.13 4.74 -21.32
C TRP A 9 -1.09 5.35 -22.34
N GLY A 10 -1.53 6.59 -22.13
CA GLY A 10 -2.35 7.33 -23.08
C GLY A 10 -1.66 7.50 -24.44
N GLU A 11 -0.39 7.92 -24.43
CA GLU A 11 0.46 8.05 -25.61
C GLU A 11 0.65 6.71 -26.33
N TYR A 12 0.99 5.65 -25.58
CA TYR A 12 1.16 4.30 -26.10
C TYR A 12 -0.09 3.76 -26.82
N LEU A 13 -1.27 3.97 -26.22
CA LEU A 13 -2.55 3.54 -26.80
C LEU A 13 -2.92 4.39 -28.01
N ALA A 14 -2.67 5.69 -27.95
CA ALA A 14 -2.94 6.60 -29.05
C ALA A 14 -2.12 6.26 -30.30
N GLU A 15 -0.83 5.96 -30.12
CA GLU A 15 0.05 5.50 -31.19
C GLU A 15 -0.47 4.22 -31.88
N ARG A 16 -0.99 3.27 -31.10
CA ARG A 16 -1.40 1.94 -31.61
C ARG A 16 -2.81 1.89 -32.18
N THR A 17 -3.70 2.72 -31.65
CA THR A 17 -5.14 2.65 -31.98
C THR A 17 -5.61 3.85 -32.80
N GLY A 18 -4.82 4.92 -32.89
CA GLY A 18 -5.22 6.19 -33.50
C GLY A 18 -6.23 7.00 -32.69
N GLY A 19 -6.69 6.48 -31.55
CA GLY A 19 -7.63 7.15 -30.65
C GLY A 19 -6.91 7.87 -29.51
N GLN A 20 -7.27 9.12 -29.22
CA GLN A 20 -6.80 9.77 -28.00
C GLN A 20 -7.57 9.24 -26.79
N SER A 21 -6.83 8.77 -25.78
CA SER A 21 -7.41 8.38 -24.49
C SER A 21 -7.19 9.52 -23.49
N GLU A 22 -8.29 10.12 -23.03
CA GLU A 22 -8.24 11.10 -21.95
C GLU A 22 -8.45 10.40 -20.61
N ILE A 23 -7.49 10.53 -19.69
CA ILE A 23 -7.57 9.93 -18.37
C ILE A 23 -8.19 10.96 -17.41
N LEU A 24 -9.48 10.80 -17.14
CA LEU A 24 -10.30 11.76 -16.38
C LEU A 24 -10.22 11.57 -14.84
N VAL A 25 -9.19 10.90 -14.34
CA VAL A 25 -9.05 10.61 -12.90
C VAL A 25 -8.43 11.81 -12.19
N LYS A 26 -9.10 12.32 -11.14
CA LYS A 26 -8.51 13.35 -10.27
C LYS A 26 -7.45 12.74 -9.36
N LEU A 27 -6.30 13.40 -9.26
CA LEU A 27 -5.18 13.00 -8.40
C LEU A 27 -4.84 14.09 -7.35
N PRO A 28 -5.79 14.49 -6.47
CA PRO A 28 -5.49 15.47 -5.43
C PRO A 28 -4.48 14.91 -4.43
N ILE A 29 -3.55 15.74 -3.99
CA ILE A 29 -2.58 15.38 -2.96
C ILE A 29 -3.18 15.73 -1.59
N ILE A 30 -3.54 14.73 -0.82
CA ILE A 30 -3.88 14.85 0.60
C ILE A 30 -2.82 14.06 1.39
N PRO A 31 -2.06 14.72 2.28
CA PRO A 31 -0.98 14.04 2.99
C PRO A 31 -1.54 13.04 4.01
N LEU A 32 -0.69 12.14 4.52
CA LEU A 32 -1.04 11.35 5.70
C LEU A 32 -1.00 12.22 6.96
N GLY A 33 -1.80 11.84 7.96
CA GLY A 33 -1.90 12.56 9.22
C GLY A 33 -1.09 11.97 10.37
N VAL A 34 -0.77 12.81 11.35
CA VAL A 34 -0.25 12.44 12.67
C VAL A 34 -1.09 13.11 13.76
N ASP A 35 -1.17 12.49 14.94
CA ASP A 35 -1.75 13.14 16.11
C ASP A 35 -0.67 13.99 16.80
N CYS A 36 -0.63 15.28 16.47
CA CYS A 36 0.36 16.20 17.06
C CYS A 36 0.19 16.39 18.57
N SER A 37 -0.98 16.06 19.13
CA SER A 37 -1.28 16.21 20.55
C SER A 37 -0.82 15.02 21.40
N ALA A 38 -0.54 13.88 20.76
CA ALA A 38 -0.07 12.66 21.43
C ALA A 38 1.39 12.75 21.93
N PHE A 39 2.16 13.73 21.47
CA PHE A 39 3.57 13.87 21.82
C PHE A 39 3.78 14.73 23.06
N PRO A 40 4.71 14.37 23.98
CA PRO A 40 5.03 15.16 25.16
C PRO A 40 5.42 16.59 24.82
N GLN A 41 5.00 17.56 25.65
CA GLN A 41 5.33 18.98 25.47
C GLN A 41 5.77 19.63 26.78
N GLY A 42 6.45 20.77 26.68
CA GLY A 42 6.85 21.57 27.85
C GLY A 42 7.67 20.76 28.86
N LEU A 43 7.23 20.78 30.12
CA LEU A 43 7.92 20.10 31.22
C LEU A 43 7.94 18.57 31.05
N ASP A 44 6.90 17.98 30.49
CA ASP A 44 6.81 16.54 30.27
C ASP A 44 7.84 16.08 29.24
N ALA A 45 8.04 16.84 28.16
CA ALA A 45 9.08 16.56 27.18
C ALA A 45 10.49 16.64 27.80
N LEU A 46 10.74 17.63 28.67
CA LEU A 46 12.03 17.77 29.37
C LEU A 46 12.28 16.61 30.35
N ASN A 47 11.25 16.16 31.07
CA ASN A 47 11.34 15.02 31.97
C ASN A 47 11.59 13.73 31.20
N MET A 48 10.83 13.50 30.12
CA MET A 48 10.99 12.33 29.25
C MET A 48 12.38 12.28 28.62
N ARG A 49 12.89 13.41 28.13
CA ARG A 49 14.26 13.53 27.61
C ARG A 49 15.30 13.09 28.63
N ARG A 50 15.23 13.62 29.86
CA ARG A 50 16.18 13.29 30.93
C ARG A 50 16.15 11.81 31.26
N GLN A 51 14.94 11.25 31.39
CA GLN A 51 14.76 9.82 31.66
C GLN A 51 15.36 8.95 30.54
N GLN A 52 14.98 9.20 29.27
CA GLN A 52 15.45 8.40 28.14
C GLN A 52 16.98 8.48 27.97
N ARG A 53 17.58 9.66 28.15
CA ARG A 53 19.04 9.80 28.10
C ARG A 53 19.74 9.09 29.25
N GLN A 54 19.17 9.14 30.46
CA GLN A 54 19.71 8.42 31.61
C GLN A 54 19.67 6.89 31.40
N GLU A 55 18.54 6.35 30.92
CA GLU A 55 18.37 4.92 30.62
C GLU A 55 19.37 4.42 29.58
N LEU A 56 19.74 5.27 28.62
CA LEU A 56 20.68 4.97 27.54
C LEU A 56 22.13 5.34 27.86
N GLY A 57 22.42 5.91 29.04
CA GLY A 57 23.76 6.34 29.44
C GLY A 57 24.33 7.51 28.61
N ILE A 58 23.45 8.39 28.15
CA ILE A 58 23.78 9.54 27.29
C ILE A 58 23.90 10.81 28.16
N SER A 59 24.99 11.57 28.01
CA SER A 59 25.19 12.81 28.75
C SER A 59 24.19 13.90 28.30
N PRO A 60 23.81 14.86 29.17
CA PRO A 60 23.03 16.02 28.76
C PRO A 60 23.68 16.85 27.63
N ASP A 61 25.01 16.86 27.56
CA ASP A 61 25.79 17.65 26.58
C ASP A 61 26.11 16.88 25.29
N ASP A 62 25.85 15.56 25.26
CA ASP A 62 26.05 14.74 24.07
C ASP A 62 24.97 15.04 23.01
N ILE A 63 25.33 14.89 21.73
CA ILE A 63 24.39 15.02 20.61
C ILE A 63 23.76 13.66 20.30
N VAL A 64 22.43 13.65 20.19
CA VAL A 64 21.67 12.47 19.82
C VAL A 64 21.04 12.67 18.45
N VAL A 65 21.43 11.85 17.50
CA VAL A 65 20.81 11.76 16.18
C VAL A 65 19.90 10.53 16.15
N LEU A 66 18.65 10.71 15.72
CA LEU A 66 17.61 9.68 15.75
C LEU A 66 17.17 9.30 14.34
N PHE A 67 17.25 8.00 14.04
CA PHE A 67 16.55 7.37 12.94
C PHE A 67 15.39 6.53 13.50
N VAL A 68 14.19 6.71 12.95
CA VAL A 68 13.02 5.89 13.27
C VAL A 68 12.46 5.26 12.00
N GLY A 69 12.27 3.95 12.01
CA GLY A 69 11.71 3.22 10.87
C GLY A 69 12.19 1.78 10.78
N ARG A 70 11.66 1.05 9.79
CA ARG A 70 12.22 -0.27 9.44
C ARG A 70 13.67 -0.12 8.98
N LEU A 71 14.52 -1.02 9.47
CA LEU A 71 15.92 -1.11 9.09
C LEU A 71 16.02 -2.10 7.93
N THR A 72 15.65 -1.61 6.74
CA THR A 72 15.63 -2.40 5.50
C THR A 72 16.37 -1.61 4.43
N PHE A 73 17.59 -2.03 4.09
CA PHE A 73 18.43 -1.30 3.13
C PHE A 73 17.81 -1.23 1.73
N SER A 74 17.02 -2.24 1.34
CA SER A 74 16.45 -2.40 0.01
C SER A 74 15.09 -1.74 -0.20
N ALA A 75 14.46 -1.20 0.87
CA ALA A 75 13.10 -0.65 0.81
C ALA A 75 12.93 0.66 1.58
N LYS A 76 13.88 1.04 2.44
CA LYS A 76 13.79 2.23 3.29
C LYS A 76 14.93 3.20 3.10
N ALA A 77 16.10 2.82 3.59
CA ALA A 77 17.31 3.62 3.48
C ALA A 77 18.51 2.70 3.61
N HIS A 78 19.45 2.81 2.68
CA HIS A 78 20.75 2.22 2.89
C HIS A 78 21.46 2.96 4.05
N PRO A 79 21.94 2.26 5.11
CA PRO A 79 22.41 2.94 6.33
C PRO A 79 23.80 3.56 6.19
N VAL A 80 24.63 3.06 5.28
CA VAL A 80 26.05 3.46 5.15
C VAL A 80 26.26 4.95 4.84
N PRO A 81 25.54 5.58 3.89
CA PRO A 81 25.66 7.03 3.67
C PRO A 81 25.45 7.86 4.96
N MET A 82 24.47 7.47 5.78
CA MET A 82 24.20 8.10 7.08
C MET A 82 25.37 7.89 8.05
N TYR A 83 25.91 6.66 8.15
CA TYR A 83 27.07 6.37 9.00
C TYR A 83 28.29 7.20 8.62
N ILE A 84 28.65 7.23 7.33
CA ILE A 84 29.80 8.02 6.84
C ILE A 84 29.61 9.51 7.16
N ALA A 85 28.40 10.05 6.97
CA ALA A 85 28.13 11.45 7.24
C ALA A 85 28.29 11.80 8.73
N LEU A 86 27.81 10.92 9.63
CA LEU A 86 27.93 11.06 11.07
C LEU A 86 29.38 10.93 11.55
N GLU A 87 30.16 10.00 11.00
CA GLU A 87 31.57 9.85 11.30
C GLU A 87 32.34 11.13 10.97
N ARG A 88 32.15 11.65 9.76
CA ARG A 88 32.78 12.91 9.33
C ARG A 88 32.37 14.07 10.24
N ALA A 89 31.10 14.13 10.63
CA ALA A 89 30.62 15.17 11.55
C ALA A 89 31.26 15.05 12.94
N ALA A 90 31.31 13.85 13.53
CA ALA A 90 31.95 13.59 14.81
C ALA A 90 33.42 14.02 14.83
N GLN A 91 34.17 13.68 13.76
CA GLN A 91 35.57 14.06 13.61
C GLN A 91 35.76 15.58 13.46
N GLN A 92 34.92 16.23 12.66
CA GLN A 92 35.02 17.67 12.40
C GLN A 92 34.65 18.52 13.63
N THR A 93 33.57 18.17 14.33
CA THR A 93 33.10 18.95 15.48
C THR A 93 33.75 18.52 16.79
N LYS A 94 34.41 17.36 16.83
CA LYS A 94 34.96 16.72 18.03
C LYS A 94 33.91 16.55 19.13
N THR A 95 32.65 16.40 18.72
CA THR A 95 31.50 16.22 19.62
C THR A 95 31.21 14.73 19.76
N LYS A 96 30.83 14.31 20.96
CA LYS A 96 30.35 12.95 21.20
C LYS A 96 28.94 12.80 20.63
N ILE A 97 28.80 11.95 19.61
CA ILE A 97 27.54 11.70 18.91
C ILE A 97 27.03 10.30 19.27
N HIS A 98 25.73 10.23 19.56
CA HIS A 98 24.98 9.00 19.70
C HIS A 98 24.00 8.88 18.53
N LEU A 99 24.06 7.78 17.80
CA LEU A 99 23.06 7.45 16.78
C LEU A 99 22.08 6.44 17.37
N ILE A 100 20.83 6.83 17.56
CA ILE A 100 19.77 5.92 17.95
C ILE A 100 19.03 5.46 16.69
N GLN A 101 19.02 4.15 16.46
CA GLN A 101 18.22 3.51 15.42
C GLN A 101 17.05 2.79 16.09
N ALA A 102 15.90 3.44 16.15
CA ALA A 102 14.69 2.90 16.76
C ALA A 102 13.79 2.27 15.68
N GLY A 103 13.89 0.96 15.52
CA GLY A 103 13.33 0.25 14.38
C GLY A 103 13.29 -1.26 14.58
N TRP A 104 13.06 -2.00 13.50
CA TRP A 104 13.26 -3.44 13.50
C TRP A 104 13.86 -3.87 12.18
N ILE A 105 14.60 -4.97 12.25
CA ILE A 105 15.14 -5.69 11.10
C ILE A 105 14.18 -6.85 10.87
N GLU A 106 13.69 -6.99 9.63
CA GLU A 106 12.70 -8.04 9.31
C GLU A 106 13.32 -9.43 9.39
N ASP A 107 14.55 -9.57 8.89
CA ASP A 107 15.34 -10.79 8.96
C ASP A 107 16.46 -10.65 10.01
N PRO A 108 16.38 -11.35 11.16
CA PRO A 108 17.41 -11.28 12.20
C PRO A 108 18.83 -11.63 11.72
N ARG A 109 18.97 -12.32 10.58
CA ARG A 109 20.27 -12.64 9.98
C ARG A 109 21.01 -11.41 9.45
N GLU A 110 20.31 -10.30 9.19
CA GLU A 110 20.89 -9.05 8.72
C GLU A 110 21.40 -8.16 9.87
N GLU A 111 20.98 -8.43 11.13
CA GLU A 111 21.38 -7.62 12.29
C GLU A 111 22.91 -7.52 12.48
N PRO A 112 23.70 -8.60 12.33
CA PRO A 112 25.15 -8.52 12.33
C PRO A 112 25.70 -7.54 11.29
N ASP A 113 25.12 -7.49 10.09
CA ASP A 113 25.60 -6.62 9.01
C ASP A 113 25.33 -5.14 9.30
N PHE A 114 24.17 -4.80 9.87
CA PHE A 114 23.91 -3.44 10.37
C PHE A 114 24.91 -3.03 11.45
N LYS A 115 25.15 -3.90 12.44
CA LYS A 115 26.09 -3.64 13.55
C LYS A 115 27.54 -3.53 13.06
N ASN A 116 27.95 -4.42 12.16
CA ASN A 116 29.31 -4.41 11.61
C ASN A 116 29.53 -3.18 10.71
N SER A 117 28.55 -2.83 9.89
CA SER A 117 28.60 -1.62 9.06
C SER A 117 28.75 -0.36 9.90
N ALA A 118 27.99 -0.22 11.00
CA ALA A 118 28.14 0.90 11.93
C ALA A 118 29.58 0.99 12.49
N LYS A 119 30.16 -0.14 12.94
CA LYS A 119 31.54 -0.18 13.46
C LYS A 119 32.58 0.20 12.40
N VAL A 120 32.36 -0.18 11.15
CA VAL A 120 33.28 0.08 10.04
C VAL A 120 33.19 1.53 9.57
N PHE A 121 31.98 2.04 9.39
CA PHE A 121 31.75 3.32 8.72
C PHE A 121 31.55 4.51 9.67
N CYS A 122 31.25 4.27 10.96
CA CYS A 122 31.19 5.33 11.98
C CYS A 122 31.75 4.91 13.34
N PRO A 123 33.03 4.49 13.43
CA PRO A 123 33.64 4.02 14.68
C PRO A 123 33.68 5.05 15.81
N SER A 124 33.59 6.35 15.50
CA SER A 124 33.60 7.42 16.51
C SER A 124 32.20 7.73 17.07
N VAL A 125 31.15 7.11 16.52
CA VAL A 125 29.75 7.35 16.89
C VAL A 125 29.24 6.19 17.75
N ASN A 126 28.61 6.49 18.88
CA ASN A 126 27.97 5.46 19.69
C ASN A 126 26.62 5.08 19.08
N THR A 127 26.56 3.94 18.39
CA THR A 127 25.33 3.46 17.75
C THR A 127 24.50 2.58 18.69
N ILE A 128 23.25 2.95 18.91
CA ILE A 128 22.29 2.28 19.80
C ILE A 128 21.12 1.76 18.94
N LEU A 129 20.93 0.45 18.93
CA LEU A 129 19.80 -0.20 18.24
C LEU A 129 18.69 -0.51 19.24
N LEU A 130 17.49 -0.04 18.97
CA LEU A 130 16.30 -0.26 19.81
C LEU A 130 15.16 -0.84 18.99
N ASP A 131 14.40 -1.78 19.56
CA ASP A 131 13.23 -2.37 18.92
C ASP A 131 12.04 -1.39 18.90
N GLY A 132 11.86 -0.70 17.77
CA GLY A 132 10.81 0.29 17.58
C GLY A 132 9.38 -0.29 17.51
N ARG A 133 9.20 -1.61 17.57
CA ARG A 133 7.86 -2.24 17.68
C ARG A 133 7.31 -2.15 19.10
N LYS A 134 8.17 -1.91 20.08
CA LYS A 134 7.80 -1.74 21.48
C LYS A 134 7.16 -0.36 21.68
N PRO A 135 5.88 -0.28 22.12
CA PRO A 135 5.18 1.00 22.27
C PRO A 135 5.92 1.99 23.17
N GLU A 136 6.51 1.52 24.26
CA GLU A 136 7.28 2.33 25.20
C GLU A 136 8.52 2.97 24.59
N ILE A 137 9.16 2.31 23.62
CA ILE A 137 10.27 2.87 22.86
C ILE A 137 9.74 3.84 21.81
N ARG A 138 8.74 3.41 21.03
CA ARG A 138 8.19 4.17 19.89
C ARG A 138 7.64 5.54 20.31
N VAL A 139 7.02 5.65 21.47
CA VAL A 139 6.43 6.91 21.96
C VAL A 139 7.48 7.83 22.56
N ASN A 140 8.44 7.29 23.32
CA ASN A 140 9.30 8.10 24.18
C ASN A 140 10.63 8.50 23.53
N ILE A 141 11.15 7.69 22.60
CA ILE A 141 12.52 7.84 22.09
C ILE A 141 12.76 9.17 21.36
N TRP A 142 11.72 9.77 20.78
CA TRP A 142 11.78 11.07 20.13
C TRP A 142 12.33 12.17 21.06
N SER A 143 11.98 12.11 22.35
CA SER A 143 12.41 13.12 23.34
C SER A 143 13.92 13.09 23.62
N ALA A 144 14.58 11.96 23.38
CA ALA A 144 16.02 11.83 23.60
C ALA A 144 16.86 12.58 22.55
N ALA A 145 16.29 12.79 21.36
CA ALA A 145 16.98 13.25 20.16
C ALA A 145 17.19 14.78 20.12
N ASP A 146 18.22 15.20 19.40
CA ASP A 146 18.47 16.59 19.00
C ASP A 146 18.16 16.82 17.52
N ILE A 147 18.37 15.80 16.71
CA ILE A 147 18.28 15.83 15.25
C ILE A 147 17.60 14.53 14.81
N PHE A 148 16.61 14.63 13.94
CA PHE A 148 16.09 13.47 13.22
C PHE A 148 16.84 13.31 11.89
N ILE A 149 17.16 12.07 11.51
CA ILE A 149 17.80 11.78 10.22
C ILE A 149 17.09 10.63 9.51
N SER A 150 16.83 10.78 8.21
CA SER A 150 16.39 9.69 7.34
C SER A 150 16.81 9.96 5.89
N LEU A 151 17.81 9.23 5.40
CA LEU A 151 18.36 9.38 4.05
C LEU A 151 17.79 8.31 3.12
N SER A 152 16.49 8.39 2.82
CA SER A 152 15.87 7.42 1.91
C SER A 152 16.41 7.61 0.48
N ASP A 153 16.86 6.50 -0.10
CA ASP A 153 17.36 6.33 -1.45
C ASP A 153 16.44 5.41 -2.28
N ASN A 154 15.24 5.13 -1.75
CA ASN A 154 14.37 4.09 -2.27
C ASN A 154 13.14 4.62 -2.99
N ILE A 155 12.82 4.06 -4.16
CA ILE A 155 11.66 4.45 -4.96
C ILE A 155 10.30 4.16 -4.27
N GLN A 156 10.27 3.29 -3.25
CA GLN A 156 9.06 2.96 -2.50
C GLN A 156 8.70 3.99 -1.42
N GLU A 157 9.66 4.81 -0.97
CA GLU A 157 9.39 5.79 0.09
C GLU A 157 8.61 6.98 -0.48
N THR A 158 7.29 6.92 -0.36
CA THR A 158 6.34 7.82 -1.05
C THR A 158 5.89 9.01 -0.21
N PHE A 159 5.78 8.86 1.11
CA PHE A 159 5.34 9.94 1.99
C PHE A 159 6.33 10.20 3.13
N GLY A 160 6.65 9.17 3.91
CA GLY A 160 7.46 9.33 5.11
C GLY A 160 6.70 9.85 6.32
N LEU A 161 6.07 8.95 7.09
CA LEU A 161 5.45 9.35 8.36
C LEU A 161 6.48 9.81 9.40
N THR A 162 7.68 9.21 9.42
CA THR A 162 8.67 9.45 10.48
C THR A 162 9.28 10.86 10.46
N PRO A 163 9.53 11.52 9.30
CA PRO A 163 9.79 12.95 9.27
C PRO A 163 8.68 13.78 9.92
N ILE A 164 7.41 13.48 9.65
CA ILE A 164 6.28 14.24 10.21
C ILE A 164 6.14 14.01 11.73
N GLU A 165 6.36 12.78 12.21
CA GLU A 165 6.44 12.47 13.63
C GLU A 165 7.60 13.23 14.30
N ALA A 166 8.77 13.31 13.66
CA ALA A 166 9.90 14.11 14.13
C ALA A 166 9.54 15.60 14.21
N MET A 167 8.88 16.13 13.18
CA MET A 167 8.39 17.50 13.15
C MET A 167 7.41 17.76 14.30
N ALA A 168 6.45 16.86 14.56
CA ALA A 168 5.52 16.98 15.67
C ALA A 168 6.22 17.01 17.04
N ASN A 169 7.31 16.24 17.19
CA ASN A 169 8.18 16.28 18.36
C ASN A 169 9.09 17.52 18.41
N GLY A 170 9.08 18.36 17.37
CA GLY A 170 9.88 19.57 17.25
C GLY A 170 11.37 19.31 17.07
N LEU A 171 11.71 18.26 16.31
CA LEU A 171 13.08 17.97 15.91
C LEU A 171 13.37 18.58 14.54
N PRO A 172 14.52 19.24 14.35
CA PRO A 172 15.01 19.53 13.01
C PRO A 172 15.32 18.21 12.29
N ALA A 173 14.93 18.12 11.02
CA ALA A 173 15.08 16.91 10.21
C ALA A 173 16.19 17.05 9.17
N ILE A 174 17.09 16.06 9.06
CA ILE A 174 17.97 15.88 7.91
C ILE A 174 17.40 14.72 7.08
N VAL A 175 16.87 15.04 5.91
CA VAL A 175 16.21 14.07 5.03
C VAL A 175 16.80 14.11 3.64
N SER A 176 16.71 13.05 2.85
CA SER A 176 17.01 13.13 1.42
C SER A 176 16.03 14.07 0.71
N ASP A 177 16.50 14.78 -0.32
CA ASP A 177 15.68 15.59 -1.24
C ASP A 177 14.94 14.68 -2.24
N TRP A 178 14.24 13.69 -1.69
CA TRP A 178 13.69 12.55 -2.41
C TRP A 178 12.21 12.36 -2.08
N ASN A 179 11.38 12.25 -3.13
CA ASN A 179 9.97 11.88 -3.06
C ASN A 179 9.17 12.59 -1.93
N GLY A 180 8.42 11.87 -1.09
CA GLY A 180 7.58 12.46 -0.04
C GLY A 180 8.33 13.28 1.02
N TYR A 181 9.62 13.00 1.24
CA TYR A 181 10.43 13.79 2.18
C TYR A 181 10.65 15.20 1.65
N LYS A 182 10.82 15.35 0.32
CA LYS A 182 11.00 16.63 -0.37
C LYS A 182 9.81 17.58 -0.19
N GLU A 183 8.59 17.03 -0.14
CA GLU A 183 7.35 17.77 0.07
C GLU A 183 7.10 18.10 1.54
N SER A 184 7.59 17.23 2.42
CA SER A 184 7.35 17.31 3.86
C SER A 184 8.21 18.37 4.55
N VAL A 185 9.53 18.30 4.36
CA VAL A 185 10.52 19.14 5.06
C VAL A 185 10.94 20.31 4.19
N ARG A 186 10.72 21.55 4.65
CA ARG A 186 11.21 22.75 3.95
C ARG A 186 12.69 22.97 4.28
N HIS A 187 13.53 22.89 3.25
CA HIS A 187 14.98 23.08 3.35
C HIS A 187 15.31 24.42 4.03
N GLU A 188 16.24 24.39 4.98
CA GLU A 188 16.72 25.50 5.80
C GLU A 188 15.66 26.18 6.70
N ILE A 189 14.43 25.68 6.72
CA ILE A 189 13.33 26.21 7.55
C ILE A 189 12.95 25.23 8.66
N ASP A 190 12.63 23.99 8.28
CA ASP A 190 12.23 22.91 9.19
C ASP A 190 13.41 21.93 9.46
N GLY A 191 14.42 21.99 8.60
CA GLY A 191 15.53 21.04 8.54
C GLY A 191 16.29 21.14 7.22
N PHE A 192 17.14 20.16 6.93
CA PHE A 192 17.93 20.11 5.69
C PHE A 192 17.47 18.97 4.79
N ARG A 193 17.17 19.31 3.53
CA ARG A 193 17.05 18.32 2.44
C ARG A 193 18.40 18.10 1.77
N ILE A 194 18.84 16.86 1.71
CA ILE A 194 20.14 16.46 1.18
C ILE A 194 20.00 16.05 -0.29
N PRO A 195 20.73 16.69 -1.23
CA PRO A 195 20.64 16.38 -2.65
C PRO A 195 20.84 14.89 -2.96
N THR A 196 20.12 14.41 -3.97
CA THR A 196 20.22 13.03 -4.47
C THR A 196 20.54 13.00 -5.96
N LEU A 197 21.21 11.93 -6.41
CA LEU A 197 21.56 11.69 -7.81
C LEU A 197 21.07 10.31 -8.23
N ILE A 198 20.55 10.22 -9.45
CA ILE A 198 20.15 8.97 -10.11
C ILE A 198 20.79 8.91 -11.50
N PRO A 199 20.96 7.72 -12.08
CA PRO A 199 21.42 7.62 -13.46
C PRO A 199 20.40 8.29 -14.43
N PRO A 200 20.85 8.68 -15.64
CA PRO A 200 19.95 9.25 -16.63
C PRO A 200 18.85 8.24 -17.04
N PRO A 201 17.73 8.72 -17.63
CA PRO A 201 16.71 7.83 -18.21
C PRO A 201 17.34 6.75 -19.10
N GLU A 202 16.67 5.60 -19.22
CA GLU A 202 17.09 4.43 -20.04
C GLU A 202 18.29 3.63 -19.47
N SER A 203 18.93 4.09 -18.38
CA SER A 203 20.05 3.38 -17.76
C SER A 203 19.69 2.11 -16.96
N CYS A 204 18.40 1.80 -16.82
CA CYS A 204 17.92 0.64 -16.03
C CYS A 204 16.83 -0.15 -16.77
N LEU A 205 16.87 -0.16 -18.12
CA LEU A 205 15.87 -0.87 -18.93
C LEU A 205 15.93 -2.39 -18.69
N ASP A 206 17.12 -2.93 -18.45
CA ASP A 206 17.34 -4.32 -18.05
C ASP A 206 16.57 -4.66 -16.76
N LEU A 207 16.64 -3.81 -15.72
CA LEU A 207 15.88 -4.01 -14.49
C LEU A 207 14.37 -3.97 -14.74
N ALA A 208 13.90 -3.07 -15.60
CA ALA A 208 12.49 -2.95 -15.94
C ALA A 208 11.97 -4.18 -16.72
N ILE A 209 12.76 -4.69 -17.67
CA ILE A 209 12.43 -5.91 -18.44
C ILE A 209 12.42 -7.13 -17.52
N ASN A 210 13.46 -7.29 -16.69
CA ASN A 210 13.56 -8.42 -15.77
C ASN A 210 12.45 -8.40 -14.71
N TYR A 211 11.94 -7.22 -14.34
CA TYR A 211 10.76 -7.13 -13.48
C TYR A 211 9.47 -7.51 -14.23
N LEU A 212 9.35 -7.14 -15.52
CA LEU A 212 8.18 -7.44 -16.34
C LEU A 212 8.02 -8.93 -16.66
N ASP A 213 9.13 -9.65 -16.87
CA ASP A 213 9.12 -11.09 -17.20
C ASP A 213 9.23 -12.00 -15.96
N ASP A 214 9.08 -11.43 -14.77
CA ASP A 214 9.20 -12.09 -13.46
C ASP A 214 10.59 -12.70 -13.15
N SER A 215 11.64 -12.39 -13.94
CA SER A 215 13.03 -12.78 -13.62
C SER A 215 13.57 -12.06 -12.37
N LEU A 216 13.01 -10.91 -12.03
CA LEU A 216 13.35 -10.08 -10.89
C LEU A 216 12.11 -9.79 -10.05
N ASN A 217 12.12 -10.21 -8.79
CA ASN A 217 11.04 -9.87 -7.87
C ASN A 217 11.12 -8.39 -7.43
N TRP A 218 10.02 -7.88 -6.89
CA TRP A 218 9.90 -6.49 -6.47
C TRP A 218 10.96 -6.04 -5.43
N PRO A 219 11.20 -6.77 -4.32
CA PRO A 219 12.29 -6.43 -3.39
C PRO A 219 13.67 -6.27 -4.04
N THR A 220 14.04 -7.17 -4.95
CA THR A 220 15.34 -7.12 -5.62
C THR A 220 15.41 -5.97 -6.63
N TYR A 221 14.33 -5.71 -7.37
CA TYR A 221 14.20 -4.53 -8.24
C TYR A 221 14.44 -3.23 -7.46
N MET A 222 13.75 -3.06 -6.31
CA MET A 222 13.94 -1.89 -5.46
C MET A 222 15.38 -1.80 -4.94
N GLY A 223 15.95 -2.90 -4.45
CA GLY A 223 17.34 -2.94 -3.96
C GLY A 223 18.35 -2.49 -5.01
N HIS A 224 18.23 -2.96 -6.26
CA HIS A 224 19.10 -2.52 -7.36
C HIS A 224 18.93 -1.04 -7.69
N THR A 225 17.69 -0.53 -7.75
CA THR A 225 17.46 0.91 -7.98
C THR A 225 17.98 1.78 -6.85
N SER A 226 17.90 1.31 -5.60
CA SER A 226 18.44 1.97 -4.41
C SER A 226 19.95 2.13 -4.50
N LEU A 227 20.66 1.06 -4.89
CA LEU A 227 22.12 1.09 -5.05
C LEU A 227 22.59 1.98 -6.21
N ALA A 228 21.71 2.32 -7.15
CA ALA A 228 21.96 3.30 -8.21
C ALA A 228 21.54 4.73 -7.82
N THR A 229 20.99 4.93 -6.62
CA THR A 229 20.55 6.22 -6.11
C THR A 229 21.54 6.72 -5.05
N ALA A 230 22.23 7.82 -5.32
CA ALA A 230 23.20 8.40 -4.40
C ALA A 230 22.60 9.56 -3.60
N VAL A 231 22.98 9.67 -2.32
CA VAL A 231 22.71 10.82 -1.46
C VAL A 231 24.02 11.58 -1.25
N ASP A 232 24.01 12.91 -1.32
CA ASP A 232 25.20 13.75 -1.13
C ASP A 232 25.67 13.71 0.35
N ILE A 233 26.63 12.84 0.62
CA ILE A 233 27.21 12.63 1.96
C ILE A 233 27.86 13.92 2.49
N ASP A 234 28.51 14.71 1.63
CA ASP A 234 29.19 15.93 2.08
C ASP A 234 28.18 17.02 2.46
N ALA A 235 27.08 17.15 1.72
CA ALA A 235 25.96 18.00 2.11
C ALA A 235 25.34 17.54 3.44
N CYS A 236 25.16 16.23 3.63
CA CYS A 236 24.67 15.68 4.89
C CYS A 236 25.62 15.99 6.05
N THR A 237 26.93 15.82 5.88
CA THR A 237 27.94 16.17 6.89
C THR A 237 27.89 17.65 7.24
N ARG A 238 27.81 18.55 6.25
CA ARG A 238 27.69 19.99 6.51
C ARG A 238 26.45 20.33 7.32
N ALA A 239 25.29 19.76 6.96
CA ALA A 239 24.05 19.94 7.70
C ALA A 239 24.15 19.43 9.14
N LEU A 240 24.75 18.25 9.35
CA LEU A 240 25.02 17.71 10.68
C LEU A 240 25.93 18.65 11.49
N CYS A 241 27.06 19.09 10.93
CA CYS A 241 27.99 19.99 11.60
C CYS A 241 27.32 21.32 12.01
N GLN A 242 26.50 21.90 11.14
CA GLN A 242 25.73 23.12 11.46
C GLN A 242 24.76 22.89 12.61
N LEU A 243 23.95 21.82 12.52
CA LEU A 243 23.00 21.49 13.58
C LEU A 243 23.71 21.10 14.87
N ILE A 244 24.88 20.48 14.86
CA ILE A 244 25.64 20.15 16.08
C ILE A 244 26.16 21.43 16.76
N ALA A 245 26.73 22.35 15.98
CA ALA A 245 27.37 23.56 16.49
C ALA A 245 26.38 24.62 17.01
N ASP A 246 25.15 24.66 16.50
CA ASP A 246 24.19 25.72 16.79
C ASP A 246 22.89 25.17 17.41
N SER A 247 22.76 25.29 18.74
CA SER A 247 21.57 24.86 19.47
C SER A 247 20.35 25.75 19.21
N GLU A 248 20.55 27.03 18.93
CA GLU A 248 19.46 27.97 18.62
C GLU A 248 18.89 27.66 17.23
N LEU A 249 19.74 27.29 16.27
CA LEU A 249 19.30 26.80 14.97
C LEU A 249 18.45 25.54 15.11
N ARG A 250 18.90 24.55 15.89
CA ARG A 250 18.13 23.33 16.15
C ARG A 250 16.75 23.65 16.71
N LYS A 251 16.70 24.52 17.72
CA LYS A 251 15.45 24.94 18.37
C LYS A 251 14.52 25.64 17.39
N ARG A 252 15.01 26.62 16.64
CA ARG A 252 14.23 27.39 15.65
C ARG A 252 13.67 26.49 14.55
N MET A 253 14.49 25.62 13.97
CA MET A 253 14.04 24.68 12.93
C MET A 253 13.01 23.68 13.48
N GLY A 254 13.24 23.16 14.69
CA GLY A 254 12.29 22.29 15.38
C GLY A 254 10.94 22.94 15.68
N GLU A 255 10.94 24.22 16.07
CA GLU A 255 9.70 25.00 16.29
C GLU A 255 8.93 25.22 14.98
N ASN A 256 9.62 25.60 13.89
CA ASN A 256 9.03 25.71 12.55
C ASN A 256 8.44 24.39 12.07
N ALA A 257 9.18 23.30 12.26
CA ALA A 257 8.76 21.94 11.94
C ALA A 257 7.47 21.56 12.70
N ARG A 258 7.43 21.81 14.02
CA ARG A 258 6.25 21.53 14.86
C ARG A 258 5.04 22.36 14.46
N GLN A 259 5.23 23.62 14.12
CA GLN A 259 4.16 24.48 13.62
C GLN A 259 3.58 23.90 12.32
N ARG A 260 4.44 23.56 11.35
CA ARG A 260 4.02 22.96 10.09
C ARG A 260 3.29 21.62 10.29
N ALA A 261 3.77 20.76 11.20
CA ALA A 261 3.09 19.52 11.57
C ALA A 261 1.63 19.78 11.97
N ARG A 262 1.39 20.77 12.84
CA ARG A 262 0.05 21.12 13.33
C ARG A 262 -0.85 21.75 12.25
N GLU A 263 -0.27 22.52 11.34
CA GLU A 263 -1.00 23.27 10.31
C GLU A 263 -1.35 22.42 9.09
N VAL A 264 -0.54 21.42 8.76
CA VAL A 264 -0.65 20.66 7.49
C VAL A 264 -0.96 19.19 7.72
N TYR A 265 -0.33 18.58 8.74
CA TYR A 265 -0.30 17.12 8.90
C TYR A 265 -1.08 16.62 10.12
N ASP A 266 -1.66 17.51 10.93
CA ASP A 266 -2.53 17.09 12.02
C ASP A 266 -3.77 16.39 11.45
N TRP A 267 -4.19 15.26 12.05
CA TRP A 267 -5.37 14.53 11.62
C TRP A 267 -6.61 15.41 11.46
N LYS A 268 -6.80 16.44 12.30
CA LYS A 268 -7.95 17.36 12.16
C LYS A 268 -7.94 18.14 10.83
N VAL A 269 -6.75 18.47 10.32
CA VAL A 269 -6.56 19.19 9.05
C VAL A 269 -6.73 18.21 7.88
N VAL A 270 -6.09 17.05 7.98
CA VAL A 270 -6.13 16.02 6.94
C VAL A 270 -7.55 15.50 6.72
N ILE A 271 -8.28 15.18 7.79
CA ILE A 271 -9.68 14.72 7.70
C ILE A 271 -10.58 15.81 7.09
N ALA A 272 -10.41 17.08 7.47
CA ALA A 272 -11.16 18.18 6.86
C ALA A 272 -10.90 18.30 5.35
N ALA A 273 -9.68 18.01 4.88
CA ALA A 273 -9.36 17.95 3.45
C ALA A 273 -10.07 16.79 2.73
N TYR A 274 -10.14 15.60 3.36
CA TYR A 274 -10.92 14.47 2.83
C TYR A 274 -12.41 14.79 2.74
N GLU A 275 -13.00 15.37 3.79
CA GLU A 275 -14.42 15.76 3.79
C GLU A 275 -14.75 16.82 2.74
N LYS A 276 -13.81 17.74 2.48
CA LYS A 276 -13.91 18.70 1.38
C LYS A 276 -13.89 17.98 0.02
N LEU A 277 -12.93 17.08 -0.20
CA LEU A 277 -12.83 16.32 -1.44
C LEU A 277 -14.08 15.48 -1.70
N TRP A 278 -14.63 14.82 -0.69
CA TRP A 278 -15.87 14.03 -0.85
C TRP A 278 -17.06 14.88 -1.26
N ARG A 279 -17.21 16.08 -0.67
CA ARG A 279 -18.26 17.03 -1.08
C ARG A 279 -18.09 17.48 -2.51
N GLU A 280 -16.87 17.88 -2.91
CA GLU A 280 -16.58 18.28 -4.29
C GLU A 280 -16.85 17.14 -5.29
N LEU A 281 -16.46 15.91 -4.98
CA LEU A 281 -16.71 14.75 -5.84
C LEU A 281 -18.21 14.40 -5.90
N ALA A 282 -18.94 14.55 -4.80
CA ALA A 282 -20.39 14.36 -4.79
C ALA A 282 -21.10 15.42 -5.67
N GLU A 283 -20.69 16.68 -5.59
CA GLU A 283 -21.21 17.76 -6.44
C GLU A 283 -20.91 17.49 -7.91
N ILE A 284 -19.68 17.10 -8.25
CA ILE A 284 -19.31 16.71 -9.62
C ILE A 284 -20.19 15.56 -10.10
N ARG A 285 -20.37 14.52 -9.29
CA ARG A 285 -21.20 13.37 -9.66
C ARG A 285 -22.66 13.74 -9.89
N LEU A 286 -23.21 14.69 -9.14
CA LEU A 286 -24.60 15.12 -9.28
C LEU A 286 -24.85 15.86 -10.60
N TRP A 287 -23.85 16.59 -11.11
CA TRP A 287 -24.00 17.46 -12.28
C TRP A 287 -23.27 16.95 -13.54
N ALA A 288 -22.38 15.98 -13.41
CA ALA A 288 -21.64 15.44 -14.55
C ALA A 288 -22.58 14.67 -15.48
N PRO A 289 -22.51 14.91 -16.80
CA PRO A 289 -23.23 14.10 -17.77
C PRO A 289 -22.70 12.66 -17.75
N GLU A 290 -23.59 11.68 -17.88
CA GLU A 290 -23.19 10.29 -18.06
C GLU A 290 -22.48 10.11 -19.40
N SER A 291 -21.19 9.80 -19.37
CA SER A 291 -20.34 9.70 -20.57
C SER A 291 -20.35 8.31 -21.21
N ALA A 292 -20.52 7.26 -20.40
CA ALA A 292 -20.54 5.86 -20.84
C ALA A 292 -21.54 5.06 -20.02
N PRO A 293 -22.84 5.04 -20.40
CA PRO A 293 -23.86 4.32 -19.67
C PRO A 293 -23.58 2.81 -19.64
N VAL A 294 -23.79 2.19 -18.48
CA VAL A 294 -23.70 0.72 -18.36
C VAL A 294 -24.81 0.11 -19.21
N LYS A 295 -24.42 -0.72 -20.19
CA LYS A 295 -25.39 -1.43 -21.03
C LYS A 295 -26.07 -2.52 -20.22
N ALA A 296 -27.39 -2.64 -20.34
CA ALA A 296 -28.15 -3.69 -19.68
C ALA A 296 -27.56 -5.07 -19.99
N GLY A 297 -27.39 -5.90 -18.96
CA GLY A 297 -26.82 -7.24 -19.09
C GLY A 297 -25.32 -7.27 -19.45
N MET A 298 -24.59 -6.16 -19.36
CA MET A 298 -23.13 -6.10 -19.52
C MET A 298 -22.47 -5.65 -18.19
N PRO A 299 -21.24 -6.10 -17.89
CA PRO A 299 -20.50 -5.61 -16.74
C PRO A 299 -20.15 -4.12 -16.92
N PRO A 300 -19.92 -3.38 -15.81
CA PRO A 300 -19.49 -1.99 -15.86
C PRO A 300 -18.01 -1.82 -16.29
N TYR A 301 -17.23 -2.91 -16.38
CA TYR A 301 -15.84 -2.87 -16.83
C TYR A 301 -15.45 -4.14 -17.61
N PRO A 302 -14.54 -4.05 -18.60
CA PRO A 302 -14.26 -5.13 -19.56
C PRO A 302 -13.52 -6.34 -18.97
N LEU A 303 -12.84 -6.19 -17.83
CA LEU A 303 -12.08 -7.27 -17.18
C LEU A 303 -12.96 -8.22 -16.33
N GLY A 304 -14.26 -7.98 -16.25
CA GLY A 304 -15.18 -8.72 -15.38
C GLY A 304 -16.47 -9.18 -16.06
N ASP A 305 -16.38 -9.63 -17.32
CA ASP A 305 -17.55 -10.12 -18.07
C ASP A 305 -18.07 -11.48 -17.56
N ASP A 306 -19.29 -11.81 -17.95
CA ASP A 306 -19.93 -13.09 -17.70
C ASP A 306 -19.11 -14.21 -18.37
N PRO A 307 -18.58 -15.19 -17.60
CA PRO A 307 -17.82 -16.29 -18.17
C PRO A 307 -18.61 -17.08 -19.20
N PHE A 308 -19.94 -17.16 -19.10
CA PHE A 308 -20.77 -17.87 -20.09
C PHE A 308 -20.95 -17.07 -21.39
N ARG A 309 -20.77 -15.74 -21.37
CA ARG A 309 -20.68 -14.93 -22.58
C ARG A 309 -19.33 -15.13 -23.26
N VAL A 310 -18.25 -14.98 -22.49
CA VAL A 310 -16.86 -15.13 -22.98
C VAL A 310 -16.63 -16.53 -23.56
N LEU A 311 -17.10 -17.56 -22.87
CA LEU A 311 -16.89 -18.97 -23.25
C LEU A 311 -18.02 -19.56 -24.09
N SER A 312 -18.98 -18.75 -24.57
CA SER A 312 -20.15 -19.23 -25.32
C SER A 312 -19.77 -20.12 -26.51
N HIS A 313 -18.71 -19.74 -27.24
CA HIS A 313 -18.15 -20.45 -28.38
C HIS A 313 -17.47 -21.79 -28.06
N TYR A 314 -17.24 -22.12 -26.78
CA TYR A 314 -16.71 -23.44 -26.37
C TYR A 314 -17.82 -24.49 -26.26
N SER A 315 -19.07 -24.06 -26.09
CA SER A 315 -20.20 -24.98 -25.94
C SER A 315 -20.74 -25.43 -27.29
N THR A 316 -21.07 -26.72 -27.43
CA THR A 316 -21.76 -27.23 -28.63
C THR A 316 -23.20 -26.72 -28.72
N ARG A 317 -23.84 -26.49 -27.56
CA ARG A 317 -25.22 -26.03 -27.42
C ARG A 317 -25.36 -25.20 -26.14
N THR A 318 -26.28 -24.24 -26.17
CA THR A 318 -26.71 -23.48 -24.99
C THR A 318 -28.10 -23.94 -24.57
N LEU A 319 -28.38 -23.97 -23.27
CA LEU A 319 -29.69 -24.32 -22.75
C LEU A 319 -30.74 -23.33 -23.30
N SER A 320 -31.76 -23.84 -23.98
CA SER A 320 -32.85 -23.04 -24.54
C SER A 320 -34.19 -23.39 -23.91
N ASN A 321 -35.18 -22.50 -24.04
CA ASN A 321 -36.47 -22.63 -23.35
C ASN A 321 -37.30 -23.84 -23.81
N ASP A 322 -37.06 -24.33 -25.02
CA ASP A 322 -37.72 -25.47 -25.67
C ASP A 322 -37.12 -26.82 -25.29
N MET A 323 -35.89 -26.86 -24.76
CA MET A 323 -35.28 -28.11 -24.30
C MET A 323 -36.09 -28.73 -23.16
N MET A 324 -36.24 -30.05 -23.19
CA MET A 324 -37.04 -30.80 -22.23
C MET A 324 -36.16 -31.36 -21.12
N LEU A 325 -36.55 -31.12 -19.87
CA LEU A 325 -35.91 -31.67 -18.69
C LEU A 325 -36.70 -32.87 -18.18
N SER A 326 -36.05 -34.02 -18.04
CA SER A 326 -36.58 -35.21 -17.36
C SER A 326 -35.64 -35.63 -16.23
N LEU A 327 -36.12 -36.49 -15.33
CA LEU A 327 -35.25 -37.10 -14.32
C LEU A 327 -34.19 -37.98 -14.99
N GLY A 328 -32.95 -37.88 -14.54
CA GLY A 328 -31.87 -38.76 -14.97
C GLY A 328 -31.94 -40.14 -14.31
N GLY A 329 -31.11 -41.07 -14.80
CA GLY A 329 -31.20 -42.49 -14.45
C GLY A 329 -30.94 -42.78 -12.97
N ILE A 330 -30.22 -41.88 -12.29
CA ILE A 330 -29.83 -42.00 -10.89
C ILE A 330 -30.53 -40.99 -9.97
N ALA A 331 -31.55 -40.28 -10.47
CA ALA A 331 -32.22 -39.21 -9.74
C ALA A 331 -33.01 -39.72 -8.50
N THR A 332 -32.35 -39.74 -7.34
CA THR A 332 -32.96 -40.09 -6.05
C THR A 332 -32.78 -38.97 -5.01
N PRO A 333 -33.73 -38.79 -4.06
CA PRO A 333 -33.56 -37.86 -2.94
C PRO A 333 -32.27 -38.11 -2.13
N GLU A 334 -31.89 -39.38 -1.99
CA GLU A 334 -30.69 -39.80 -1.26
C GLU A 334 -29.41 -39.32 -1.96
N LEU A 335 -29.34 -39.46 -3.29
CA LEU A 335 -28.19 -39.01 -4.06
C LEU A 335 -28.07 -37.47 -4.05
N LEU A 336 -29.19 -36.75 -4.18
CA LEU A 336 -29.16 -35.28 -4.08
C LEU A 336 -28.62 -34.82 -2.73
N LYS A 337 -29.00 -35.49 -1.64
CA LYS A 337 -28.47 -35.23 -0.31
C LYS A 337 -26.98 -35.53 -0.22
N GLN A 338 -26.51 -36.62 -0.84
CA GLN A 338 -25.09 -36.95 -0.89
C GLN A 338 -24.27 -35.90 -1.65
N LEU A 339 -24.75 -35.40 -2.80
CA LEU A 339 -24.10 -34.34 -3.57
C LEU A 339 -23.93 -33.04 -2.77
N GLN A 340 -24.79 -32.79 -1.77
CA GLN A 340 -24.68 -31.64 -0.88
C GLN A 340 -23.65 -31.84 0.24
N THR A 341 -23.36 -33.08 0.61
CA THR A 341 -22.38 -33.39 1.68
C THR A 341 -20.95 -33.49 1.18
N ILE A 342 -20.74 -33.78 -0.10
CA ILE A 342 -19.40 -33.94 -0.68
C ILE A 342 -18.90 -32.57 -1.13
N TRP A 343 -17.76 -32.13 -0.60
CA TRP A 343 -17.24 -30.76 -0.78
C TRP A 343 -17.18 -30.31 -2.26
N PHE A 344 -16.60 -31.13 -3.15
CA PHE A 344 -16.43 -30.72 -4.55
C PHE A 344 -17.74 -30.72 -5.36
N THR A 345 -18.75 -31.51 -4.96
CA THR A 345 -20.08 -31.46 -5.59
C THR A 345 -20.98 -30.42 -4.94
N SER A 346 -20.72 -30.02 -3.70
CA SER A 346 -21.49 -28.97 -3.02
C SER A 346 -20.90 -27.57 -3.21
N PHE A 347 -19.66 -27.45 -3.71
CA PHE A 347 -19.00 -26.17 -3.97
C PHE A 347 -19.89 -25.19 -4.76
N GLY A 348 -19.95 -23.93 -4.29
CA GLY A 348 -20.79 -22.88 -4.88
C GLY A 348 -22.30 -23.04 -4.64
N GLN A 349 -22.72 -23.71 -3.57
CA GLN A 349 -24.14 -23.88 -3.21
C GLN A 349 -24.89 -22.55 -3.06
N ASP A 350 -24.20 -21.50 -2.61
CA ASP A 350 -24.68 -20.11 -2.50
C ASP A 350 -24.95 -19.44 -3.86
N ARG A 351 -24.55 -20.08 -4.97
CA ARG A 351 -24.73 -19.60 -6.35
C ARG A 351 -25.77 -20.40 -7.16
N ARG A 352 -26.58 -21.21 -6.46
CA ARG A 352 -27.66 -22.06 -6.98
C ARG A 352 -28.95 -21.77 -6.20
N ILE A 353 -30.11 -22.19 -6.72
CA ILE A 353 -31.37 -22.07 -5.97
C ILE A 353 -31.35 -22.96 -4.71
N SER A 354 -32.20 -22.62 -3.73
CA SER A 354 -32.27 -23.35 -2.46
C SER A 354 -32.55 -24.85 -2.66
N VAL A 355 -32.03 -25.70 -1.77
CA VAL A 355 -32.28 -27.15 -1.79
C VAL A 355 -33.77 -27.47 -1.78
N LYS A 356 -34.57 -26.70 -1.03
CA LYS A 356 -36.02 -26.83 -1.02
C LYS A 356 -36.63 -26.64 -2.41
N MET A 357 -36.24 -25.57 -3.11
CA MET A 357 -36.70 -25.30 -4.48
C MET A 357 -36.21 -26.36 -5.47
N GLN A 358 -34.98 -26.88 -5.31
CA GLN A 358 -34.48 -28.00 -6.11
C GLN A 358 -35.39 -29.22 -5.98
N MET A 359 -35.78 -29.59 -4.75
CA MET A 359 -36.67 -30.72 -4.48
C MET A 359 -38.08 -30.50 -5.05
N GLU A 360 -38.64 -29.30 -4.92
CA GLU A 360 -39.94 -28.94 -5.49
C GLU A 360 -39.94 -29.03 -7.03
N MET A 361 -38.88 -28.55 -7.66
CA MET A 361 -38.67 -28.64 -9.11
C MET A 361 -38.56 -30.09 -9.57
N LEU A 362 -37.73 -30.91 -8.90
CA LEU A 362 -37.57 -32.32 -9.23
C LEU A 362 -38.88 -33.11 -9.04
N ASN A 363 -39.67 -32.82 -8.00
CA ASN A 363 -40.98 -33.44 -7.81
C ASN A 363 -41.97 -33.07 -8.92
N THR A 364 -41.94 -31.82 -9.39
CA THR A 364 -42.79 -31.38 -10.50
C THR A 364 -42.42 -32.09 -11.80
N ILE A 365 -41.13 -32.20 -12.10
CA ILE A 365 -40.62 -32.95 -13.26
C ILE A 365 -41.01 -34.43 -13.16
N LYS A 366 -40.89 -35.03 -11.97
CA LYS A 366 -41.32 -36.42 -11.72
C LYS A 366 -42.80 -36.65 -12.03
N GLN A 367 -43.68 -35.73 -11.63
CA GLN A 367 -45.13 -35.84 -11.84
C GLN A 367 -45.52 -35.67 -13.31
N LYS A 368 -44.83 -34.78 -14.03
CA LYS A 368 -45.13 -34.46 -15.43
C LYS A 368 -44.37 -35.34 -16.44
N GLY A 369 -43.41 -36.13 -15.97
CA GLY A 369 -42.51 -36.95 -16.80
C GLY A 369 -41.38 -36.13 -17.43
N ALA A 370 -41.72 -35.06 -18.15
CA ALA A 370 -40.77 -34.09 -18.69
C ALA A 370 -41.36 -32.68 -18.67
N VAL A 371 -40.52 -31.66 -18.49
CA VAL A 371 -40.92 -30.25 -18.41
C VAL A 371 -39.95 -29.40 -19.19
N SER A 372 -40.44 -28.46 -20.00
CA SER A 372 -39.58 -27.54 -20.75
C SER A 372 -38.78 -26.61 -19.80
N VAL A 373 -37.55 -26.24 -20.19
CA VAL A 373 -36.75 -25.26 -19.46
C VAL A 373 -37.52 -23.95 -19.27
N GLY A 374 -38.27 -23.50 -20.29
CA GLY A 374 -39.09 -22.29 -20.23
C GLY A 374 -40.21 -22.37 -19.18
N GLU A 375 -40.80 -23.55 -18.97
CA GLU A 375 -41.78 -23.76 -17.90
C GLU A 375 -41.13 -23.75 -16.51
N VAL A 376 -39.98 -24.40 -16.36
CA VAL A 376 -39.20 -24.35 -15.11
C VAL A 376 -38.83 -22.91 -14.76
N ILE A 377 -38.37 -22.11 -15.72
CA ILE A 377 -38.07 -20.68 -15.51
C ILE A 377 -39.29 -19.93 -14.99
N ARG A 378 -40.45 -20.08 -15.64
CA ARG A 378 -41.70 -19.39 -15.23
C ARG A 378 -42.14 -19.76 -13.81
N CYS A 379 -41.92 -21.00 -13.39
CA CYS A 379 -42.35 -21.48 -12.08
C CYS A 379 -41.39 -21.10 -10.95
N TYR A 380 -40.08 -21.01 -11.22
CA TYR A 380 -39.06 -20.98 -10.18
C TYR A 380 -38.13 -19.75 -10.18
N ALA A 381 -38.18 -18.88 -11.20
CA ALA A 381 -37.42 -17.64 -11.23
C ALA A 381 -38.34 -16.41 -11.17
N LYS A 382 -38.22 -15.60 -10.10
CA LYS A 382 -39.02 -14.39 -9.90
C LYS A 382 -38.30 -13.09 -10.27
N ASN A 383 -36.98 -13.15 -10.40
CA ASN A 383 -36.12 -12.02 -10.75
C ASN A 383 -34.87 -12.52 -11.51
N GLU A 384 -34.07 -11.59 -12.03
CA GLU A 384 -32.87 -11.91 -12.83
C GLU A 384 -31.82 -12.72 -12.05
N GLN A 385 -31.67 -12.45 -10.74
CA GLN A 385 -30.72 -13.18 -9.90
C GLN A 385 -31.15 -14.64 -9.72
N GLU A 386 -32.42 -14.88 -9.41
CA GLU A 386 -32.99 -16.22 -9.30
C GLU A 386 -32.93 -16.96 -10.64
N LEU A 387 -33.15 -16.27 -11.76
CA LEU A 387 -32.99 -16.84 -13.09
C LEU A 387 -31.57 -17.34 -13.34
N ALA A 388 -30.56 -16.52 -13.03
CA ALA A 388 -29.15 -16.92 -13.16
C ALA A 388 -28.82 -18.12 -12.26
N TYR A 389 -29.35 -18.15 -11.03
CA TYR A 389 -29.15 -19.26 -10.10
C TYR A 389 -29.85 -20.53 -10.58
N LEU A 390 -31.04 -20.41 -11.16
CA LEU A 390 -31.81 -21.51 -11.71
C LEU A 390 -31.09 -22.14 -12.91
N TYR A 391 -30.57 -21.35 -13.84
CA TYR A 391 -29.76 -21.86 -14.95
C TYR A 391 -28.55 -22.67 -14.46
N ARG A 392 -27.81 -22.13 -13.48
CA ARG A 392 -26.67 -22.82 -12.85
C ARG A 392 -27.12 -24.11 -12.15
N THR A 393 -28.28 -24.10 -11.49
CA THR A 393 -28.85 -25.29 -10.86
C THR A 393 -29.21 -26.35 -11.88
N ILE A 394 -29.91 -26.01 -12.97
CA ILE A 394 -30.30 -26.97 -14.00
C ILE A 394 -29.05 -27.66 -14.56
N LEU A 395 -28.05 -26.89 -15.01
CA LEU A 395 -26.82 -27.45 -15.57
C LEU A 395 -25.99 -28.22 -14.54
N TYR A 396 -26.01 -27.82 -13.27
CA TYR A 396 -25.43 -28.59 -12.16
C TYR A 396 -26.09 -29.96 -12.01
N LEU A 397 -27.43 -30.01 -12.00
CA LEU A 397 -28.17 -31.26 -11.88
C LEU A 397 -28.00 -32.14 -13.12
N VAL A 398 -27.88 -31.55 -14.31
CA VAL A 398 -27.54 -32.26 -15.55
C VAL A 398 -26.13 -32.85 -15.49
N LYS A 399 -25.15 -32.08 -15.00
CA LYS A 399 -23.76 -32.53 -14.85
C LYS A 399 -23.62 -33.79 -13.99
N PHE A 400 -24.50 -33.97 -13.01
CA PHE A 400 -24.50 -35.12 -12.09
C PHE A 400 -25.63 -36.12 -12.37
N ASP A 401 -26.20 -36.12 -13.57
CA ASP A 401 -27.24 -37.07 -14.02
C ASP A 401 -28.49 -37.13 -13.11
N ILE A 402 -28.76 -36.04 -12.36
CA ILE A 402 -30.03 -35.86 -11.65
C ILE A 402 -31.12 -35.41 -12.63
N LEU A 403 -30.74 -34.62 -13.64
CA LEU A 403 -31.59 -34.24 -14.76
C LEU A 403 -30.94 -34.67 -16.08
N VAL A 404 -31.75 -34.93 -17.09
CA VAL A 404 -31.32 -35.14 -18.47
C VAL A 404 -32.01 -34.14 -19.38
N VAL A 405 -31.29 -33.67 -20.40
CA VAL A 405 -31.80 -32.74 -21.41
C VAL A 405 -32.18 -33.52 -22.66
N GLY A 406 -33.47 -33.55 -22.97
CA GLY A 406 -34.01 -34.00 -24.25
C GLY A 406 -33.99 -32.86 -25.27
N TYR A 407 -33.65 -33.20 -26.51
CA TYR A 407 -33.57 -32.28 -27.65
C TYR A 407 -34.70 -32.51 -28.65
#